data_AF-A0A852JS09-F1
#
_entry.id   AF-A0A852JS09-F1
#
_cell.length_a   1.000
_cell.length_b   1.000
_cell.length_c   1.000
_cell.angle_alpha   90.00
_cell.angle_beta   90.00
_cell.angle_gamma   90.00
#
_symmetry.space_group_name_H-M   'P 1'
#
loop_
_entity.id
_entity.type
_entity.pdbx_description
1 polymer ?
#
loop_
_entity_poly.entity_id
_entity_poly.type
_entity_poly.pdbx_seq_one_letter_code
_entity_poly.pdbx_strand_id
1 'polypeptide(L)'
;QYEKALLRRYVECCSNLTWCTNPQGCDQILLKDGLGYGAACSKCSWISCFNCSFPEAHYPASCSHMSRMTCAKCNHGFCWRCLKPWRPNHKDYYNCSAMVSKAAWQEKRFQDYNERCTFHHHAREFAVSLRNSISSIREMPKIRNLTFVLDACKVLEQARKVLAYSCVYSYYNQDTESMDIVEQQTESLELLTNAL
;
A
#
# COMPACT_ATOMS: atom_id res chain seq x y z
N GLN A 1 17.42 -9.35 -26.44
CA GLN A 1 16.75 -8.05 -26.16
C GLN A 1 15.32 -8.01 -26.72
N TYR A 2 15.10 -8.51 -27.94
CA TYR A 2 13.77 -8.62 -28.56
C TYR A 2 12.76 -9.48 -27.77
N GLU A 3 13.15 -10.67 -27.32
CA GLU A 3 12.27 -11.58 -26.56
C GLU A 3 11.75 -10.98 -25.24
N LYS A 4 12.59 -10.23 -24.52
CA LYS A 4 12.18 -9.53 -23.29
C LYS A 4 11.15 -8.44 -23.58
N ALA A 5 11.27 -7.74 -24.71
CA ALA A 5 10.29 -6.74 -25.12
C ALA A 5 8.95 -7.38 -25.52
N LEU A 6 8.99 -8.53 -26.21
CA LEU A 6 7.79 -9.30 -26.53
C LEU A 6 7.07 -9.81 -25.28
N LEU A 7 7.81 -10.41 -24.34
CA LEU A 7 7.25 -10.90 -23.07
C LEU A 7 6.63 -9.75 -22.26
N ARG A 8 7.32 -8.61 -22.19
CA ARG A 8 6.81 -7.43 -21.49
C ARG A 8 5.49 -6.94 -22.10
N ARG A 9 5.44 -6.82 -23.42
CA ARG A 9 4.23 -6.43 -24.15
C ARG A 9 3.09 -7.43 -23.95
N TYR A 10 3.38 -8.73 -23.95
CA TYR A 10 2.39 -9.77 -23.69
C TYR A 10 1.76 -9.61 -22.31
N VAL A 11 2.59 -9.45 -21.26
CA VAL A 11 2.10 -9.24 -19.89
C VAL A 11 1.27 -7.96 -19.78
N GLU A 12 1.74 -6.86 -20.39
CA GLU A 12 1.02 -5.57 -20.37
C GLU A 12 -0.31 -5.60 -21.13
N CYS A 13 -0.52 -6.56 -22.04
CA CYS A 13 -1.78 -6.76 -22.76
C CYS A 13 -2.77 -7.72 -22.05
N CYS A 14 -2.34 -8.45 -21.03
CA CYS A 14 -3.17 -9.44 -20.34
C CYS A 14 -3.69 -8.91 -19.01
N SER A 15 -5.00 -8.72 -18.87
CA SER A 15 -5.62 -8.19 -17.65
C SER A 15 -5.48 -9.07 -16.40
N ASN A 16 -5.10 -10.35 -16.59
CA ASN A 16 -4.85 -11.31 -15.51
C ASN A 16 -3.35 -11.44 -15.17
N LEU A 17 -2.46 -10.68 -15.84
CA LEU A 17 -1.02 -10.72 -15.58
C LEU A 17 -0.50 -9.35 -15.17
N THR A 18 0.47 -9.33 -14.26
CA THR A 18 1.25 -8.11 -13.97
C THR A 18 2.67 -8.47 -13.58
N TRP A 19 3.61 -7.56 -13.80
CA TRP A 19 4.96 -7.71 -13.26
C TRP A 19 4.96 -7.40 -11.77
N CYS A 20 5.74 -8.14 -10.99
CA CYS A 20 5.98 -7.81 -9.60
C CYS A 20 6.64 -6.43 -9.51
N THR A 21 5.97 -5.50 -8.84
CA THR A 21 6.35 -4.09 -8.71
C THR A 21 7.16 -3.80 -7.45
N ASN A 22 7.77 -4.82 -6.84
CA ASN A 22 8.60 -4.66 -5.65
C ASN A 22 9.71 -3.63 -5.92
N PRO A 23 9.79 -2.52 -5.15
CA PRO A 23 10.82 -1.50 -5.31
C PRO A 23 12.25 -2.01 -5.16
N GLN A 24 12.45 -3.12 -4.42
CA GLN A 24 13.75 -3.78 -4.26
C GLN A 24 14.19 -4.59 -5.49
N GLY A 25 13.34 -4.67 -6.51
CA GLY A 25 13.60 -5.41 -7.75
C GLY A 25 13.05 -6.84 -7.69
N CYS A 26 12.17 -7.16 -8.63
CA CYS A 26 11.67 -8.51 -8.84
C CYS A 26 11.29 -8.69 -10.31
N ASP A 27 11.53 -9.89 -10.83
CA ASP A 27 11.33 -10.27 -12.23
C ASP A 27 10.22 -11.33 -12.39
N GLN A 28 9.40 -11.52 -11.36
CA GLN A 28 8.29 -12.47 -11.41
C GLN A 28 7.06 -11.84 -12.06
N ILE A 29 6.39 -12.64 -12.89
CA ILE A 29 5.05 -12.34 -13.40
C ILE A 29 4.06 -12.93 -12.42
N LEU A 30 3.07 -12.14 -12.04
CA LEU A 30 1.99 -12.54 -11.15
C LEU A 30 0.77 -12.85 -12.00
N LEU A 31 0.09 -13.94 -11.66
CA LEU A 31 -1.21 -14.30 -12.20
C LEU A 31 -2.28 -13.86 -11.21
N LYS A 32 -3.36 -13.26 -11.71
CA LYS A 32 -4.53 -12.91 -10.92
C LYS A 32 -5.26 -14.20 -10.54
N ASP A 33 -5.27 -14.53 -9.26
CA ASP A 33 -5.98 -15.70 -8.74
C ASP A 33 -7.35 -15.28 -8.17
N GLY A 34 -8.43 -15.56 -8.91
CA GLY A 34 -9.81 -15.24 -8.52
C GLY A 34 -10.19 -13.74 -8.57
N LEU A 35 -11.06 -13.32 -7.63
CA LEU A 35 -11.60 -11.96 -7.53
C LEU A 35 -10.69 -10.97 -6.76
N GLY A 36 -9.52 -11.42 -6.31
CA GLY A 36 -8.60 -10.59 -5.53
C GLY A 36 -8.08 -9.36 -6.31
N TYR A 37 -7.89 -8.24 -5.59
CA TYR A 37 -7.32 -6.99 -6.14
C TYR A 37 -5.78 -6.98 -6.20
N GLY A 38 -5.13 -8.08 -5.79
CA GLY A 38 -3.69 -8.27 -5.80
C GLY A 38 -3.33 -9.71 -5.44
N ALA A 39 -2.14 -10.15 -5.85
CA ALA A 39 -1.58 -11.46 -5.54
C ALA A 39 -0.20 -11.26 -4.93
N ALA A 40 0.12 -12.01 -3.88
CA ALA A 40 1.45 -11.98 -3.29
C ALA A 40 2.43 -12.71 -4.21
N CYS A 41 3.55 -12.05 -4.50
CA CYS A 41 4.64 -12.67 -5.25
C CYS A 41 5.23 -13.85 -4.47
N SER A 42 5.28 -15.04 -5.07
CA SER A 42 5.88 -16.23 -4.45
C SER A 42 7.35 -16.06 -4.09
N LYS A 43 8.09 -15.22 -4.82
CA LYS A 43 9.51 -14.94 -4.61
C LYS A 43 9.79 -13.93 -3.49
N CYS A 44 9.01 -12.85 -3.40
CA CYS A 44 9.32 -11.73 -2.50
C CYS A 44 8.15 -11.28 -1.61
N SER A 45 7.02 -11.97 -1.67
CA SER A 45 5.76 -11.67 -0.95
C SER A 45 5.15 -10.28 -1.24
N TRP A 46 5.72 -9.52 -2.18
CA TRP A 46 5.18 -8.23 -2.60
C TRP A 46 3.81 -8.41 -3.25
N ILE A 47 2.84 -7.58 -2.86
CA ILE A 47 1.50 -7.62 -3.43
C ILE A 47 1.35 -6.44 -4.39
N SER A 48 1.30 -6.74 -5.68
CA SER A 48 1.12 -5.74 -6.75
C SER A 48 -0.36 -5.55 -7.09
N CYS A 49 -0.70 -4.32 -7.51
CA CYS A 49 -1.99 -4.08 -8.14
C CYS A 49 -1.96 -4.54 -9.61
N PHE A 50 -3.03 -5.16 -10.08
CA PHE A 50 -3.18 -5.57 -11.48
C PHE A 50 -3.80 -4.48 -12.37
N ASN A 51 -4.40 -3.45 -11.76
CA ASN A 51 -5.28 -2.51 -12.45
C ASN A 51 -4.68 -1.11 -12.61
N CYS A 52 -3.57 -0.80 -11.94
CA CYS A 52 -2.91 0.50 -12.09
C CYS A 52 -1.40 0.39 -11.92
N SER A 53 -0.69 1.44 -12.31
CA SER A 53 0.78 1.54 -12.21
C SER A 53 1.27 1.89 -10.80
N PHE A 54 0.38 1.96 -9.81
CA PHE A 54 0.80 2.18 -8.43
C PHE A 54 1.57 0.93 -7.95
N PRO A 55 2.76 1.07 -7.35
CA PRO A 55 3.64 -0.08 -7.10
C PRO A 55 3.09 -1.11 -6.13
N GLU A 56 2.00 -0.84 -5.45
CA GLU A 56 1.47 -1.74 -4.43
C GLU A 56 -0.04 -1.94 -4.56
N ALA A 57 -0.55 -3.12 -4.21
CA ALA A 57 -1.97 -3.29 -3.97
C ALA A 57 -2.41 -2.36 -2.82
N HIS A 58 -3.57 -1.72 -2.97
CA HIS A 58 -4.00 -0.59 -2.13
C HIS A 58 -5.41 -0.79 -1.58
N TYR A 59 -5.85 -2.03 -1.42
CA TYR A 59 -7.14 -2.35 -0.80
C TYR A 59 -7.18 -1.86 0.66
N PRO A 60 -8.30 -1.27 1.14
CA PRO A 60 -9.60 -1.15 0.47
C PRO A 60 -9.76 0.01 -0.51
N ALA A 61 -8.78 0.91 -0.62
CA ALA A 61 -8.85 1.97 -1.62
C ALA A 61 -8.87 1.38 -3.04
N SER A 62 -9.65 2.01 -3.92
CA SER A 62 -9.74 1.64 -5.33
C SER A 62 -8.62 2.30 -6.14
N CYS A 63 -8.41 1.82 -7.37
CA CYS A 63 -7.46 2.47 -8.28
C CYS A 63 -7.86 3.91 -8.62
N SER A 64 -9.15 4.25 -8.61
CA SER A 64 -9.60 5.63 -8.83
C SER A 64 -9.20 6.54 -7.67
N HIS A 65 -9.21 6.06 -6.43
CA HIS A 65 -8.65 6.80 -5.30
C HIS A 65 -7.14 7.04 -5.46
N MET A 66 -6.41 6.11 -6.10
CA MET A 66 -4.96 6.21 -6.32
C MET A 66 -4.58 7.03 -7.57
N SER A 67 -5.42 7.05 -8.60
CA SER A 67 -5.16 7.78 -9.84
C SER A 67 -5.47 9.26 -9.63
N ARG A 68 -4.44 10.07 -9.32
CA ARG A 68 -4.60 11.49 -8.96
C ARG A 68 -5.54 11.66 -7.77
N MET A 69 -5.04 11.35 -6.58
CA MET A 69 -5.80 11.54 -5.34
C MET A 69 -6.13 13.02 -5.22
N THR A 70 -7.41 13.38 -5.19
CA THR A 70 -7.85 14.77 -5.31
C THR A 70 -8.38 15.27 -3.97
N CYS A 71 -8.03 16.48 -3.53
CA CYS A 71 -8.64 17.04 -2.31
C CYS A 71 -10.14 17.22 -2.55
N ALA A 72 -10.98 16.66 -1.66
CA ALA A 72 -12.43 16.70 -1.80
C ALA A 72 -13.01 18.13 -1.80
N LYS A 73 -12.27 19.08 -1.20
CA LYS A 73 -12.68 20.48 -1.09
C LYS A 73 -12.17 21.37 -2.23
N CYS A 74 -10.90 21.25 -2.61
CA CYS A 74 -10.25 22.18 -3.55
C CYS A 74 -9.89 21.59 -4.91
N ASN A 75 -10.18 20.31 -5.15
CA ASN A 75 -9.96 19.59 -6.41
C ASN A 75 -8.49 19.55 -6.92
N HIS A 76 -7.51 19.90 -6.08
CA HIS A 76 -6.09 19.71 -6.38
C HIS A 76 -5.67 18.25 -6.17
N GLY A 77 -4.94 17.69 -7.14
CA GLY A 77 -4.37 16.35 -7.05
C GLY A 77 -3.10 16.29 -6.20
N PHE A 78 -2.96 15.30 -5.34
CA PHE A 78 -1.79 15.02 -4.51
C PHE A 78 -1.58 13.51 -4.27
N CYS A 79 -0.47 13.14 -3.62
CA CYS A 79 -0.16 11.77 -3.21
C CYS A 79 -0.38 11.63 -1.70
N TRP A 80 -1.24 10.73 -1.20
CA TRP A 80 -1.50 10.58 0.24
C TRP A 80 -0.31 10.03 1.03
N ARG A 81 0.66 9.42 0.35
CA ARG A 81 1.87 8.93 1.02
C ARG A 81 2.85 10.03 1.37
N CYS A 82 2.98 11.05 0.50
CA CYS A 82 4.01 12.08 0.66
C CYS A 82 3.47 13.51 0.64
N LEU A 83 2.17 13.68 0.45
CA LEU A 83 1.47 14.96 0.39
C LEU A 83 1.93 15.89 -0.75
N LYS A 84 2.69 15.41 -1.74
CA LYS A 84 3.07 16.24 -2.91
C LYS A 84 1.93 16.47 -3.88
N PRO A 85 1.94 17.59 -4.64
CA PRO A 85 1.12 17.74 -5.82
C PRO A 85 1.34 16.57 -6.80
N TRP A 86 0.25 16.01 -7.31
CA TRP A 86 0.31 14.89 -8.25
C TRP A 86 0.92 15.34 -9.59
N ARG A 87 1.85 14.55 -10.16
CA ARG A 87 2.44 14.78 -11.48
C ARG A 87 2.28 13.53 -12.36
N PRO A 88 2.12 13.66 -13.69
CA PRO A 88 1.97 12.51 -14.60
C PRO A 88 3.09 11.47 -14.51
N ASN A 89 4.33 11.91 -14.20
CA ASN A 89 5.51 11.05 -14.08
C ASN A 89 5.89 10.73 -12.63
N HIS A 90 4.95 10.82 -11.68
CA HIS A 90 5.20 10.53 -10.28
C HIS A 90 5.43 9.01 -10.08
N LYS A 91 6.68 8.55 -10.29
CA LYS A 91 7.12 7.16 -10.07
C LYS A 91 7.99 7.02 -8.82
N ASP A 92 8.41 8.14 -8.24
CA ASP A 92 9.21 8.31 -7.02
C ASP A 92 8.36 8.22 -5.75
N TYR A 93 7.38 7.30 -5.71
CA TYR A 93 6.42 7.16 -4.61
C TYR A 93 7.04 7.03 -3.22
N TYR A 94 8.30 6.55 -3.13
CA TYR A 94 9.05 6.35 -1.88
C TYR A 94 10.02 7.50 -1.54
N ASN A 95 10.29 8.44 -2.47
CA ASN A 95 11.33 9.47 -2.33
C ASN A 95 10.77 10.90 -2.45
N CYS A 96 9.65 11.16 -1.79
CA CYS A 96 8.81 12.30 -2.08
C CYS A 96 8.72 13.31 -0.91
N SER A 97 9.36 14.50 -1.02
CA SER A 97 9.51 15.59 -0.03
C SER A 97 8.73 16.95 -0.16
N ALA A 98 7.55 17.11 -0.79
CA ALA A 98 6.89 18.43 -0.93
C ALA A 98 5.38 18.38 -0.59
N MET A 99 4.74 19.53 -0.30
CA MET A 99 3.45 19.58 0.41
C MET A 99 2.23 19.93 -0.46
N VAL A 100 1.02 19.62 0.07
CA VAL A 100 -0.30 19.89 -0.53
C VAL A 100 -0.65 21.39 -0.52
N SER A 101 -1.69 21.78 -1.26
CA SER A 101 -2.18 23.17 -1.27
C SER A 101 -2.56 23.67 0.13
N LYS A 102 -2.36 24.96 0.43
CA LYS A 102 -2.73 25.58 1.71
C LYS A 102 -4.20 25.35 2.08
N ALA A 103 -5.11 25.39 1.11
CA ALA A 103 -6.54 25.19 1.34
C ALA A 103 -6.89 23.75 1.75
N ALA A 104 -6.20 22.75 1.17
CA ALA A 104 -6.35 21.35 1.59
C ALA A 104 -5.75 21.13 2.98
N TRP A 105 -4.59 21.73 3.26
CA TRP A 105 -3.89 21.55 4.53
C TRP A 105 -4.63 22.15 5.72
N GLN A 106 -5.50 23.14 5.52
CA GLN A 106 -6.29 23.77 6.58
C GLN A 106 -7.63 23.06 6.88
N GLU A 107 -7.97 22.02 6.11
CA GLU A 107 -9.19 21.25 6.34
C GLU A 107 -8.96 20.22 7.45
N LYS A 108 -9.65 20.36 8.59
CA LYS A 108 -9.53 19.45 9.74
C LYS A 108 -9.71 17.98 9.35
N ARG A 109 -10.75 17.68 8.57
CA ARG A 109 -11.02 16.32 8.08
C ARG A 109 -9.83 15.75 7.31
N PHE A 110 -9.23 16.55 6.42
CA PHE A 110 -8.05 16.11 5.68
C PHE A 110 -6.88 15.84 6.63
N GLN A 111 -6.64 16.73 7.61
CA GLN A 111 -5.60 16.53 8.63
C GLN A 111 -5.81 15.22 9.39
N ASP A 112 -7.02 14.98 9.92
CA ASP A 112 -7.34 13.80 10.73
C ASP A 112 -7.07 12.48 9.95
N TYR A 113 -7.58 12.36 8.72
CA TYR A 113 -7.32 11.16 7.90
C TYR A 113 -5.87 11.05 7.44
N ASN A 114 -5.21 12.18 7.15
CA ASN A 114 -3.83 12.17 6.69
C ASN A 114 -2.86 11.77 7.80
N GLU A 115 -3.05 12.28 9.01
CA GLU A 115 -2.25 11.92 10.18
C GLU A 115 -2.38 10.42 10.49
N ARG A 116 -3.60 9.88 10.48
CA ARG A 116 -3.83 8.43 10.63
C ARG A 116 -3.15 7.61 9.52
N CYS A 117 -3.33 8.00 8.26
CA CYS A 117 -2.71 7.33 7.12
C CYS A 117 -1.17 7.31 7.23
N THR A 118 -0.58 8.46 7.57
CA THR A 118 0.86 8.64 7.76
C THR A 118 1.37 7.78 8.92
N PHE A 119 0.65 7.77 10.04
CA PHE A 119 0.98 6.93 11.19
C PHE A 119 1.05 5.45 10.80
N HIS A 120 0.04 4.93 10.09
CA HIS A 120 0.04 3.54 9.66
C HIS A 120 1.15 3.21 8.66
N HIS A 121 1.50 4.14 7.76
CA HIS A 121 2.66 3.98 6.89
C HIS A 121 3.97 3.87 7.67
N HIS A 122 4.21 4.76 8.65
CA HIS A 122 5.41 4.68 9.50
C HIS A 122 5.42 3.41 10.37
N ALA A 123 4.29 3.07 11.00
CA ALA A 123 4.15 1.85 11.80
C ALA A 123 4.46 0.58 10.99
N ARG A 124 4.09 0.57 9.71
CA ARG A 124 4.47 -0.50 8.78
C ARG A 124 5.98 -0.54 8.52
N GLU A 125 6.63 0.60 8.33
CA GLU A 125 8.09 0.66 8.12
C GLU A 125 8.86 0.15 9.34
N PHE A 126 8.35 0.39 10.56
CA PHE A 126 8.88 -0.23 11.78
C PHE A 126 8.72 -1.76 11.77
N ALA A 127 7.54 -2.28 11.38
CA ALA A 127 7.31 -3.72 11.28
C ALA A 127 8.24 -4.39 10.25
N VAL A 128 8.46 -3.74 9.09
CA VAL A 128 9.43 -4.19 8.08
C VAL A 128 10.85 -4.23 8.66
N SER A 129 11.23 -3.19 9.42
CA SER A 129 12.55 -3.11 10.05
C SER A 129 12.73 -4.24 11.07
N LEU A 130 11.72 -4.51 11.90
CA LEU A 130 11.72 -5.62 12.84
C LEU A 130 11.87 -6.97 12.12
N ARG A 131 11.12 -7.20 11.05
CA ARG A 131 11.24 -8.42 10.22
C ARG A 131 12.65 -8.59 9.67
N ASN A 132 13.26 -7.51 9.18
CA ASN A 132 14.62 -7.55 8.64
C ASN A 132 15.63 -7.88 9.75
N SER A 133 15.50 -7.29 10.94
CA SER A 133 16.33 -7.63 12.10
C SER A 133 16.22 -9.10 12.50
N ILE A 134 15.00 -9.65 12.57
CA ILE A 134 14.76 -11.07 12.88
C ILE A 134 15.36 -11.98 11.80
N SER A 135 15.25 -11.59 10.53
CA SER A 135 15.81 -12.36 9.40
C SER A 135 17.34 -12.45 9.51
N SER A 136 18.03 -11.38 9.89
CA SER A 136 19.48 -11.39 10.14
C SER A 136 19.88 -12.27 11.33
N ILE A 137 19.05 -12.33 12.37
CA ILE A 137 19.30 -13.17 13.57
C ILE A 137 19.09 -14.66 13.26
N ARG A 138 18.13 -15.00 12.39
CA ARG A 138 17.85 -16.39 11.97
C ARG A 138 19.06 -17.07 11.32
N GLU A 139 19.92 -16.31 10.65
CA GLU A 139 21.16 -16.84 10.03
C GLU A 139 22.22 -17.24 11.07
N MET A 140 21.99 -17.01 12.37
CA MET A 140 22.91 -17.44 13.43
C MET A 140 22.71 -18.92 13.80
N PRO A 141 23.81 -19.71 13.89
CA PRO A 141 23.74 -21.18 14.02
C PRO A 141 23.15 -21.71 15.33
N LYS A 142 22.87 -20.87 16.33
CA LYS A 142 22.40 -21.28 17.67
C LYS A 142 20.90 -21.06 17.90
N ILE A 143 20.20 -20.34 17.03
CA ILE A 143 18.79 -19.99 17.25
C ILE A 143 17.90 -20.92 16.45
N ARG A 144 17.00 -21.65 17.14
CA ARG A 144 15.98 -22.47 16.49
C ARG A 144 14.87 -21.59 15.91
N ASN A 145 14.42 -21.98 14.72
CA ASN A 145 13.29 -21.50 13.92
C ASN A 145 12.49 -20.27 14.45
N LEU A 146 12.79 -19.08 13.91
CA LEU A 146 12.03 -17.82 14.14
C LEU A 146 10.93 -17.57 13.10
N THR A 147 10.54 -18.58 12.31
CA THR A 147 9.56 -18.40 11.23
C THR A 147 8.22 -17.88 11.75
N PHE A 148 7.79 -18.31 12.94
CA PHE A 148 6.56 -17.82 13.56
C PHE A 148 6.59 -16.30 13.84
N VAL A 149 7.73 -15.75 14.27
CA VAL A 149 7.88 -14.30 14.51
C VAL A 149 7.91 -13.54 13.18
N LEU A 150 8.60 -14.11 12.17
CA LEU A 150 8.61 -13.53 10.82
C LEU A 150 7.21 -13.49 10.21
N ASP A 151 6.42 -14.53 10.40
CA ASP A 151 5.04 -14.59 9.90
C ASP A 151 4.13 -13.61 10.66
N ALA A 152 4.29 -13.47 11.98
CA ALA A 152 3.60 -12.42 12.74
C ALA A 152 3.95 -11.01 12.24
N CYS A 153 5.23 -10.74 11.95
CA CYS A 153 5.65 -9.46 11.37
C CYS A 153 5.01 -9.20 10.00
N LYS A 154 4.91 -10.22 9.13
CA LYS A 154 4.22 -10.09 7.84
C LYS A 154 2.73 -9.74 8.01
N VAL A 155 2.06 -10.37 8.98
CA VAL A 155 0.66 -10.06 9.30
C VAL A 155 0.54 -8.62 9.81
N LEU A 156 1.42 -8.18 10.70
CA LEU A 156 1.46 -6.80 11.20
C LEU A 156 1.68 -5.79 10.08
N GLU A 157 2.65 -6.03 9.19
CA GLU A 157 2.91 -5.19 8.02
C GLU A 157 1.67 -5.07 7.12
N GLN A 158 0.98 -6.19 6.89
CA GLN A 158 -0.22 -6.23 6.05
C GLN A 158 -1.40 -5.52 6.72
N ALA A 159 -1.59 -5.69 8.03
CA ALA A 159 -2.64 -5.00 8.79
C ALA A 159 -2.45 -3.48 8.76
N ARG A 160 -1.21 -3.01 9.02
CA ARG A 160 -0.88 -1.56 8.93
C ARG A 160 -1.09 -1.00 7.54
N LYS A 161 -0.76 -1.77 6.50
CA LYS A 161 -1.04 -1.39 5.12
C LYS A 161 -2.55 -1.23 4.85
N VAL A 162 -3.37 -2.19 5.26
CA VAL A 162 -4.83 -2.12 5.11
C VAL A 162 -5.37 -0.89 5.82
N LEU A 163 -4.96 -0.64 7.06
CA LEU A 163 -5.37 0.54 7.84
C LEU A 163 -5.01 1.86 7.14
N ALA A 164 -3.81 2.00 6.57
CA ALA A 164 -3.42 3.19 5.82
C ALA A 164 -4.35 3.45 4.62
N TYR A 165 -4.65 2.41 3.83
CA TYR A 165 -5.56 2.55 2.69
C TYR A 165 -7.04 2.66 3.08
N SER A 166 -7.44 2.18 4.27
CA SER A 166 -8.76 2.45 4.85
C SER A 166 -8.93 3.95 5.12
N CYS A 167 -7.91 4.66 5.60
CA CYS A 167 -7.98 6.12 5.77
C CYS A 167 -8.30 6.82 4.44
N VAL A 168 -7.66 6.38 3.35
CA VAL A 168 -7.92 6.92 2.00
C VAL A 168 -9.34 6.59 1.56
N TYR A 169 -9.75 5.32 1.70
CA TYR A 169 -11.09 4.89 1.32
C TYR A 169 -12.17 5.71 2.05
N SER A 170 -12.08 5.82 3.37
CA SER A 170 -13.05 6.56 4.18
C SER A 170 -13.08 8.04 3.85
N TYR A 171 -11.92 8.66 3.59
CA TYR A 171 -11.88 10.06 3.17
C TYR A 171 -12.71 10.32 1.90
N TYR A 172 -12.71 9.40 0.92
CA TYR A 172 -13.42 9.59 -0.35
C TYR A 172 -14.87 9.09 -0.36
N ASN A 173 -15.31 8.29 0.62
CA ASN A 173 -16.59 7.57 0.56
C ASN A 173 -17.58 7.92 1.68
N GLN A 174 -17.39 9.05 2.39
CA GLN A 174 -18.23 9.41 3.55
C GLN A 174 -19.75 9.43 3.29
N ASP A 175 -20.19 9.70 2.06
CA ASP A 175 -21.62 9.78 1.73
C ASP A 175 -22.25 8.42 1.38
N THR A 176 -21.53 7.30 1.58
CA THR A 176 -22.06 5.95 1.29
C THR A 176 -22.73 5.33 2.53
N GLU A 177 -23.90 4.72 2.33
CA GLU A 177 -24.74 4.14 3.41
C GLU A 177 -24.02 3.07 4.27
N SER A 178 -22.96 2.45 3.74
CA SER A 178 -22.20 1.41 4.44
C SER A 178 -20.98 1.91 5.22
N MET A 179 -20.73 3.22 5.27
CA MET A 179 -19.52 3.75 5.89
C MET A 179 -19.39 3.44 7.38
N ASP A 180 -20.49 3.51 8.14
CA ASP A 180 -20.48 3.22 9.58
C ASP A 180 -19.93 1.82 9.86
N ILE A 181 -20.30 0.84 9.03
CA ILE A 181 -19.81 -0.54 9.14
C ILE A 181 -18.32 -0.60 8.84
N VAL A 182 -17.87 0.08 7.78
CA VAL A 182 -16.45 0.12 7.39
C VAL A 182 -15.60 0.76 8.49
N GLU A 183 -16.07 1.85 9.09
CA GLU A 183 -15.39 2.55 10.18
C GLU A 183 -15.29 1.66 11.42
N GLN A 184 -16.40 1.04 11.85
CA GLN A 184 -16.41 0.12 13.00
C GLN A 184 -15.45 -1.07 12.81
N GLN A 185 -15.42 -1.68 11.62
CA GLN A 185 -14.51 -2.79 11.33
C GLN A 185 -13.05 -2.32 11.27
N THR A 186 -12.80 -1.12 10.73
CA THR A 186 -11.45 -0.53 10.67
C THR A 186 -10.92 -0.19 12.06
N GLU A 187 -11.75 0.35 12.95
CA GLU A 187 -11.39 0.62 14.35
C GLU A 187 -11.08 -0.65 15.12
N SER A 188 -11.89 -1.70 14.92
CA SER A 188 -11.66 -3.01 15.54
C SER A 188 -10.32 -3.61 15.07
N LEU A 189 -10.03 -3.52 13.77
CA LEU A 189 -8.73 -3.94 13.23
C LEU A 189 -7.58 -3.11 13.80
N GLU A 190 -7.75 -1.80 13.93
CA GLU A 190 -6.74 -0.88 14.48
C GLU A 190 -6.40 -1.24 15.94
N LEU A 191 -7.43 -1.46 16.77
CA LEU A 191 -7.27 -1.89 18.16
C LEU A 191 -6.43 -3.17 18.26
N LEU A 192 -6.80 -4.21 17.50
CA LEU A 192 -6.11 -5.50 17.51
C LEU A 192 -4.68 -5.38 16.96
N THR A 193 -4.47 -4.57 15.93
CA THR A 193 -3.15 -4.35 15.32
C THR A 193 -2.21 -3.57 16.24
N ASN A 194 -2.75 -2.73 17.14
CA ASN A 194 -1.96 -2.02 18.14
C ASN A 194 -1.55 -2.91 19.33
N ALA A 195 -2.29 -4.00 19.59
CA ALA A 195 -1.96 -4.95 20.64
C ALA A 195 -0.94 -6.02 20.22
N LEU A 196 -0.66 -6.13 18.91
CA LEU A 196 0.15 -7.16 18.26
C LEU A 196 1.60 -6.68 18.06
#